data_AF-A0A2A2GJV3-F1
#
_entry.id   AF-A0A2A2GJV3-F1
#
_cell.length_a   1.000
_cell.length_b   1.000
_cell.length_c   1.000
_cell.angle_alpha   90.00
_cell.angle_beta   90.00
_cell.angle_gamma   90.00
#
_symmetry.space_group_name_H-M   'P 1'
#
loop_
_entity.id
_entity.type
_entity.pdbx_description
1 polymer ?
#
loop_
_entity_poly.entity_id
_entity_poly.type
_entity_poly.pdbx_seq_one_letter_code
_entity_poly.pdbx_strand_id
1 'polypeptide(L)'
;MACSLVMGLSAQGTPLCQGGVHLMGEGTMPDLAMERAHLALAERDVIEGEDRVFRQEELMALMRSQGQNTAEAEALLRVLRETLLVWKAHRDQILRTIASLET
;
A
#
# COMPACT_ATOMS: atom_id res chain seq x y z
N MET A 1 -10.47 15.02 -26.79
CA MET A 1 -9.60 14.84 -25.61
C MET A 1 -9.22 13.37 -25.54
N ALA A 2 -7.97 13.05 -25.86
CA ALA A 2 -7.45 11.69 -25.88
C ALA A 2 -6.59 11.48 -24.64
N CYS A 3 -6.99 10.56 -23.76
CA CYS A 3 -6.08 10.00 -22.75
C CYS A 3 -5.26 8.90 -23.42
N SER A 4 -3.99 9.19 -23.67
CA SER A 4 -3.04 8.20 -24.18
C SER A 4 -2.70 7.17 -23.11
N LEU A 5 -2.94 5.91 -23.46
CA LEU A 5 -2.35 4.72 -22.84
C LEU A 5 -0.82 4.79 -22.87
N VAL A 6 -0.18 4.38 -21.78
CA VAL A 6 1.05 3.60 -21.85
C VAL A 6 0.76 2.25 -21.20
N MET A 7 0.78 1.22 -22.03
CA MET A 7 0.73 -0.19 -21.62
C MET A 7 2.08 -0.58 -21.00
N GLY A 8 2.03 -1.12 -19.78
CA GLY A 8 3.03 -2.05 -19.26
C GLY A 8 2.37 -3.42 -19.14
N LEU A 9 2.58 -4.27 -20.14
CA LEU A 9 2.06 -5.63 -20.21
C LEU A 9 2.93 -6.55 -19.33
N SER A 10 2.33 -7.25 -18.36
CA SER A 10 2.80 -8.58 -17.99
C SER A 10 1.61 -9.45 -17.59
N ALA A 11 1.60 -10.63 -18.17
CA ALA A 11 0.44 -11.44 -18.46
C ALA A 11 0.36 -12.64 -17.51
N GLN A 12 -0.78 -12.85 -16.86
CA GLN A 12 -1.38 -14.17 -16.61
C GLN A 12 -2.90 -13.98 -16.52
N GLY A 13 -3.63 -14.68 -17.37
CA GLY A 13 -5.08 -14.52 -17.55
C GLY A 13 -5.93 -15.37 -16.60
N THR A 14 -7.20 -14.97 -16.47
CA THR A 14 -8.35 -15.89 -16.46
C THR A 14 -9.63 -15.09 -16.77
N PRO A 15 -10.61 -15.69 -17.46
CA PRO A 15 -11.75 -14.99 -18.03
C PRO A 15 -12.86 -14.77 -17.00
N LEU A 16 -13.53 -13.63 -17.12
CA LEU A 16 -14.77 -13.33 -16.39
C LEU A 16 -15.90 -14.20 -16.94
N CYS A 17 -16.29 -15.24 -16.20
CA CYS A 17 -17.55 -15.95 -16.40
C CYS A 17 -18.67 -15.25 -15.60
N GLN A 18 -19.77 -14.94 -16.29
CA GLN A 18 -21.02 -14.41 -15.77
C GLN A 18 -21.69 -15.33 -14.73
N GLY A 19 -22.47 -14.71 -13.82
CA GLY A 19 -23.84 -15.16 -13.54
C GLY A 19 -24.13 -15.64 -12.12
N GLY A 20 -24.90 -14.86 -11.37
CA GLY A 20 -25.55 -15.28 -10.13
C GLY A 20 -26.19 -14.11 -9.37
N VAL A 21 -27.50 -13.95 -9.50
CA VAL A 21 -28.32 -12.95 -8.77
C VAL A 21 -28.67 -13.47 -7.37
N HIS A 22 -29.00 -12.54 -6.45
CA HIS A 22 -29.63 -12.73 -5.12
C HIS A 22 -28.62 -12.95 -3.97
N LEU A 23 -28.45 -12.04 -3.00
CA LEU A 23 -29.45 -11.51 -2.07
C LEU A 23 -29.04 -10.12 -1.54
N MET A 24 -30.01 -9.20 -1.45
CA MET A 24 -29.96 -8.09 -0.49
C MET A 24 -30.03 -8.70 0.91
N GLY A 25 -28.87 -8.78 1.58
CA GLY A 25 -28.72 -9.22 2.96
C GLY A 25 -28.15 -8.09 3.80
N GLU A 26 -28.86 -7.75 4.86
CA GLU A 26 -28.64 -6.69 5.83
C GLU A 26 -27.21 -6.51 6.33
N GLY A 27 -26.81 -5.23 6.50
CA GLY A 27 -25.78 -4.80 7.45
C GLY A 27 -24.36 -5.29 7.15
N THR A 28 -23.52 -4.38 6.66
CA THR A 28 -22.06 -4.55 6.51
C THR A 28 -21.39 -4.83 7.87
N MET A 29 -21.57 -6.02 8.44
CA MET A 29 -20.72 -6.48 9.53
C MET A 29 -19.37 -6.84 8.90
N PRO A 30 -18.26 -6.25 9.37
CA PRO A 30 -16.95 -6.58 8.82
C PRO A 30 -16.66 -8.06 9.08
N ASP A 31 -16.29 -8.77 8.01
CA ASP A 31 -15.91 -10.17 8.06
C ASP A 31 -14.47 -10.28 8.60
N LEU A 32 -14.32 -10.93 9.74
CA LEU A 32 -13.02 -11.15 10.38
C LEU A 32 -11.98 -11.77 9.43
N ALA A 33 -12.41 -12.66 8.52
CA ALA A 33 -11.51 -13.25 7.53
C ALA A 33 -11.02 -12.22 6.51
N MET A 34 -11.92 -11.33 6.05
CA MET A 34 -11.58 -10.23 5.15
C MET A 34 -10.63 -9.23 5.82
N GLU A 35 -10.90 -8.84 7.07
CA GLU A 35 -10.03 -7.90 7.80
C GLU A 35 -8.62 -8.47 8.02
N ARG A 36 -8.50 -9.77 8.28
CA ARG A 36 -7.19 -10.45 8.37
C ARG A 36 -6.44 -10.45 7.02
N ALA A 37 -7.15 -10.61 5.91
CA ALA A 37 -6.55 -10.51 4.58
C ALA A 37 -6.07 -9.08 4.28
N HIS A 38 -6.86 -8.07 4.64
CA HIS A 38 -6.46 -6.66 4.55
C HIS A 38 -5.25 -6.35 5.43
N LEU A 39 -5.20 -6.90 6.65
CA LEU A 39 -4.05 -6.74 7.54
C LEU A 39 -2.78 -7.29 6.90
N ALA A 40 -2.82 -8.51 6.36
CA ALA A 40 -1.66 -9.12 5.71
C ALA A 40 -1.16 -8.30 4.51
N LEU A 41 -2.05 -7.62 3.78
CA LEU A 41 -1.66 -6.69 2.72
C LEU A 41 -1.01 -5.43 3.30
N ALA A 42 -1.66 -4.80 4.28
CA ALA A 42 -1.14 -3.58 4.91
C ALA A 42 0.23 -3.79 5.57
N GLU A 43 0.48 -4.97 6.17
CA GLU A 43 1.79 -5.33 6.70
C GLU A 43 2.86 -5.41 5.61
N ARG A 44 2.55 -6.03 4.46
CA ARG A 44 3.46 -6.07 3.31
C ARG A 44 3.78 -4.67 2.79
N ASP A 45 2.76 -3.82 2.66
CA ASP A 45 2.92 -2.45 2.18
C ASP A 45 3.79 -1.62 3.14
N VAL A 46 3.62 -1.79 4.46
CA VAL A 46 4.48 -1.14 5.47
C VAL A 46 5.93 -1.62 5.35
N ILE A 47 6.17 -2.92 5.23
CA ILE A 47 7.52 -3.48 5.09
C ILE A 47 8.20 -2.95 3.81
N GLU A 48 7.49 -2.96 2.69
CA GLU A 48 8.03 -2.44 1.44
C GLU A 48 8.29 -0.92 1.52
N GLY A 49 7.40 -0.17 2.19
CA GLY A 49 7.58 1.26 2.43
C GLY A 49 8.80 1.56 3.30
N GLU A 50 9.06 0.77 4.34
CA GLU A 50 10.24 0.87 5.18
C GLU A 50 11.53 0.62 4.39
N ASP A 51 11.55 -0.42 3.56
CA ASP A 51 12.68 -0.74 2.68
C ASP A 51 12.95 0.38 1.65
N ARG A 52 11.89 0.99 1.09
CA ARG A 52 12.02 2.16 0.21
C ARG A 52 12.61 3.37 0.93
N VAL A 53 12.17 3.66 2.15
CA VAL A 53 12.73 4.76 2.97
C VAL A 53 14.20 4.50 3.25
N PHE A 54 14.55 3.28 3.69
CA PHE A 54 15.92 2.89 4.00
C PHE A 54 16.85 3.07 2.79
N ARG A 55 16.49 2.53 1.62
CA ARG A 55 17.29 2.69 0.39
C ARG A 55 17.47 4.15 -0.02
N GLN A 56 16.45 4.99 0.16
CA GLN A 56 16.54 6.41 -0.16
C GLN A 56 17.51 7.14 0.78
N GLU A 57 17.53 6.77 2.06
CA GLU A 57 18.50 7.29 3.03
C GLU A 57 19.93 6.90 2.68
N GLU A 58 20.16 5.65 2.26
CA GLU A 58 21.47 5.18 1.78
C GLU A 58 21.93 5.95 0.54
N LEU A 59 21.04 6.13 -0.45
CA LEU A 59 21.33 6.92 -1.64
C LEU A 59 21.72 8.35 -1.27
N MET A 60 20.97 8.99 -0.36
CA MET A 60 21.28 10.34 0.10
C MET A 60 22.64 10.42 0.81
N ALA A 61 22.99 9.43 1.63
CA ALA A 61 24.30 9.37 2.28
C ALA A 61 25.43 9.31 1.25
N LEU A 62 25.26 8.48 0.20
CA LEU A 62 26.20 8.39 -0.91
C LEU A 62 26.33 9.72 -1.66
N MET A 63 25.22 10.34 -2.04
CA MET A 63 25.21 11.63 -2.75
C MET A 63 25.91 12.73 -1.95
N ARG A 64 25.68 12.79 -0.64
CA ARG A 64 26.36 13.75 0.27
C ARG A 64 27.86 13.52 0.31
N SER A 65 28.30 12.26 0.39
CA SER A 65 29.73 11.93 0.39
C SER A 65 30.44 12.35 -0.91
N GLN A 66 29.69 12.43 -2.01
CA GLN A 66 30.19 12.84 -3.33
C GLN A 66 30.03 14.34 -3.60
N GLY A 67 29.50 15.12 -2.65
CA GLY A 67 29.24 16.56 -2.82
C GLY A 67 28.14 16.87 -3.84
N GLN A 68 27.26 15.91 -4.13
CA GLN A 68 26.15 16.09 -5.07
C GLN A 68 25.01 16.90 -4.44
N ASN A 69 24.22 17.57 -5.29
CA ASN A 69 23.00 18.22 -4.85
C ASN A 69 21.97 17.16 -4.41
N THR A 70 21.43 17.30 -3.21
CA THR A 70 20.49 16.34 -2.59
C THR A 70 19.06 16.85 -2.45
N ALA A 71 18.73 18.05 -2.94
CA ALA A 71 17.44 18.68 -2.72
C ALA A 71 16.23 17.82 -3.16
N GLU A 72 16.31 17.20 -4.35
CA GLU A 72 15.25 16.33 -4.87
C GLU A 72 15.17 15.00 -4.10
N ALA A 73 16.33 14.43 -3.76
CA ALA A 73 16.41 13.20 -2.98
C ALA A 73 15.80 13.38 -1.58
N GLU A 74 16.01 14.55 -0.97
CA GLU A 74 15.40 14.93 0.30
C GLU A 74 13.89 15.14 0.19
N ALA A 75 13.43 15.75 -0.90
CA ALA A 75 11.99 15.91 -1.16
C ALA A 75 11.30 14.54 -1.31
N LEU A 76 11.92 13.62 -2.06
CA LEU A 76 11.41 12.26 -2.20
C LEU A 76 11.37 11.53 -0.85
N LEU A 77 12.44 11.63 -0.04
CA LEU A 77 12.48 11.00 1.27
C LEU A 77 11.35 11.51 2.19
N ARG A 78 11.02 12.80 2.14
CA ARG A 78 9.88 13.35 2.88
C ARG A 78 8.57 12.70 2.46
N VAL A 79 8.29 12.63 1.16
CA VAL A 79 7.06 12.01 0.62
C VAL A 79 6.97 10.53 1.00
N LEU A 80 8.07 9.78 0.92
CA LEU A 80 8.10 8.37 1.29
C LEU A 80 7.78 8.17 2.78
N ARG A 81 8.33 9.01 3.66
CA ARG A 81 8.05 8.97 5.10
C ARG A 81 6.61 9.34 5.41
N GLU A 82 6.06 10.38 4.78
CA GLU A 82 4.65 10.77 4.94
C GLU A 82 3.70 9.67 4.48
N THR A 83 4.00 9.04 3.33
CA THR A 83 3.22 7.90 2.82
C THR A 83 3.30 6.70 3.77
N LEU A 84 4.49 6.37 4.28
CA LEU A 84 4.68 5.28 5.23
C LEU A 84 3.89 5.51 6.53
N LEU A 85 3.80 6.74 7.01
CA LEU A 85 2.98 7.08 8.18
C LEU A 85 1.49 6.77 7.92
N VAL A 86 0.98 7.09 6.74
CA VAL A 86 -0.41 6.78 6.35
C VAL A 86 -0.64 5.26 6.30
N TRP A 87 0.28 4.49 5.72
CA TRP A 87 0.17 3.04 5.69
C TRP A 87 0.22 2.39 7.07
N LYS A 88 1.10 2.87 7.96
CA LYS A 88 1.15 2.44 9.36
C LYS A 88 -0.16 2.74 10.09
N ALA A 89 -0.70 3.95 9.91
CA ALA A 89 -1.97 4.32 10.51
C ALA A 89 -3.14 3.46 9.98
N HIS A 90 -3.14 3.11 8.70
CA HIS A 90 -4.13 2.21 8.09
C HIS A 90 -4.04 0.79 8.65
N ARG A 91 -2.84 0.21 8.74
CA ARG A 91 -2.61 -1.09 9.38
C ARG A 91 -3.13 -1.10 10.82
N ASP A 92 -2.82 -0.06 11.59
CA ASP A 92 -3.25 0.05 12.99
C ASP A 92 -4.77 0.19 13.11
N GLN A 93 -5.44 0.81 12.12
CA GLN A 93 -6.90 0.87 12.06
C GLN A 93 -7.50 -0.52 11.83
N ILE A 94 -6.94 -1.33 10.91
CA ILE A 94 -7.40 -2.70 10.67
C ILE A 94 -7.24 -3.56 11.94
N LEU A 95 -6.11 -3.43 12.65
CA LEU A 95 -5.88 -4.13 13.92
C LEU A 95 -6.95 -3.80 14.97
N ARG A 96 -7.33 -2.52 15.08
CA ARG A 96 -8.42 -2.09 15.98
C ARG A 96 -9.77 -2.71 15.58
N THR A 97 -10.06 -2.74 14.28
CA THR A 97 -11.28 -3.38 13.76
C THR A 97 -11.32 -4.87 14.12
N ILE A 98 -10.24 -5.60 13.85
CA ILE A 98 -10.12 -7.04 14.19
C ILE A 98 -10.36 -7.27 15.68
N ALA A 99 -9.68 -6.52 16.55
CA ALA A 99 -9.83 -6.66 18.00
C ALA A 99 -11.29 -6.44 18.45
N SER A 100 -12.01 -5.51 17.82
CA SER A 100 -13.43 -5.26 18.13
C SER A 100 -14.38 -6.37 17.68
N LEU A 101 -13.98 -7.20 16.70
CA LEU A 101 -14.78 -8.31 16.16
C LEU A 101 -14.53 -9.64 16.88
N GLU A 102 -13.40 -9.77 17.57
CA GLU A 102 -13.03 -10.97 18.32
C GLU A 102 -13.59 -11.00 19.75
N THR A 103 -14.21 -9.90 20.18
CA THR A 103 -14.81 -9.74 21.52
C THR A 103 -16.27 -10.16 21.51
#